data_AF-A0A256JBU1-F1
#
_entry.id   AF-A0A256JBU1-F1
#
_cell.length_a   1.000
_cell.length_b   1.000
_cell.length_c   1.000
_cell.angle_alpha   90.00
_cell.angle_beta   90.00
_cell.angle_gamma   90.00
#
_symmetry.space_group_name_H-M   'P 1'
#
loop_
_entity.id
_entity.type
_entity.pdbx_description
1 polymer ?
#
loop_
_entity_poly.entity_id
_entity_poly.type
_entity_poly.pdbx_seq_one_letter_code
_entity_poly.pdbx_strand_id
1 'polypeptide(L)' 'MELCYLPRGSPELNPAEECWRQLDQELGNRLFETLDDLRDAALSVLDRIEVPDIFMYSCL' A
#
# COMPACT_ATOMS: atom_id res chain seq x y z
N MET A 1 9.26 5.71 -19.63
CA MET A 1 8.19 5.51 -18.63
C MET A 1 6.99 6.29 -19.10
N GLU A 2 5.84 5.64 -19.19
CA GLU A 2 4.55 6.25 -19.55
C GLU A 2 3.74 6.49 -18.29
N LEU A 3 3.00 7.60 -18.23
CA LEU A 3 2.16 7.92 -17.07
C LEU A 3 0.79 7.26 -17.24
N CYS A 4 0.36 6.52 -16.21
CA CYS A 4 -1.01 6.02 -16.11
C CYS A 4 -1.83 7.00 -15.26
N TYR A 5 -2.92 7.55 -15.82
CA TYR A 5 -3.83 8.43 -15.10
C TYR A 5 -5.00 7.63 -14.57
N LEU A 6 -5.14 7.61 -13.24
CA LEU A 6 -6.25 6.95 -12.57
C LEU A 6 -7.49 7.87 -12.51
N PRO A 7 -8.70 7.32 -12.62
CA PRO A 7 -9.92 8.10 -12.47
C PRO A 7 -10.04 8.69 -11.06
N ARG A 8 -10.56 9.92 -10.99
CA ARG A 8 -10.77 10.61 -9.71
C ARG A 8 -11.90 9.95 -8.94
N GLY A 9 -11.71 9.79 -7.63
CA GLY A 9 -12.73 9.22 -6.74
C GLY A 9 -12.84 7.70 -6.80
N SER A 10 -11.90 7.03 -7.46
CA SER A 10 -11.84 5.57 -7.60
C SER A 10 -10.56 5.00 -6.95
N PRO A 11 -10.44 5.02 -5.62
CA PRO A 11 -9.30 4.40 -4.92
C PRO A 11 -9.19 2.91 -5.22
N GLU A 12 -10.30 2.23 -5.48
CA GLU A 12 -10.33 0.80 -5.84
C GLU A 12 -9.57 0.46 -7.14
N LEU A 13 -9.27 1.47 -7.97
CA LEU A 13 -8.48 1.32 -9.20
C LEU A 13 -7.00 1.72 -9.00
N ASN A 14 -6.62 2.15 -7.80
CA ASN A 14 -5.24 2.44 -7.46
C ASN A 14 -4.61 1.22 -6.77
N PRO A 15 -3.69 0.49 -7.43
CA PRO A 15 -3.07 -0.70 -6.86
C PRO A 15 -2.30 -0.40 -5.56
N ALA A 16 -1.87 0.85 -5.34
CA ALA A 16 -1.22 1.23 -4.09
C ALA A 16 -2.16 1.14 -2.87
N GLU A 17 -3.48 1.27 -3.05
CA GLU A 17 -4.44 1.16 -1.94
C GLU A 17 -4.44 -0.24 -1.33
N GLU A 18 -4.21 -1.28 -2.14
CA GLU A 18 -4.11 -2.65 -1.64
C GLU A 18 -2.85 -2.86 -0.80
N CYS A 19 -1.72 -2.27 -1.21
CA CYS A 19 -0.50 -2.26 -0.40
C CYS A 19 -0.73 -1.52 0.94
N TRP A 20 -1.44 -0.40 0.92
CA TRP A 20 -1.82 0.34 2.14
C TRP A 20 -2.75 -0.46 3.04
N ARG A 21 -3.72 -1.20 2.46
CA ARG A 21 -4.63 -2.09 3.19
C ARG A 21 -3.86 -3.19 3.94
N GLN A 22 -2.83 -3.77 3.31
CA GLN A 22 -1.97 -4.77 3.95
C GLN A 22 -1.11 -4.17 5.07
N LEU A 23 -0.56 -2.97 4.87
CA LEU A 23 0.15 -2.23 5.91
C LEU A 23 -0.73 -1.93 7.12
N ASP A 24 -1.97 -1.46 6.88
CA ASP A 24 -2.93 -1.15 7.95
C ASP A 24 -3.34 -2.40 8.74
N GLN A 25 -3.47 -3.57 8.10
CA GLN A 25 -3.74 -4.82 8.82
C GLN A 25 -2.62 -5.21 9.78
N GLU A 26 -1.39 -4.96 9.39
CA GLU A 26 -0.22 -5.36 10.17
C GLU A 26 0.19 -4.32 11.23
N LEU A 27 0.01 -3.04 10.93
CA LEU A 27 0.47 -1.92 11.75
C LEU A 27 -0.68 -1.19 12.47
N GLY A 28 -1.92 -1.41 12.05
CA GLY A 28 -3.10 -0.73 12.56
C GLY A 28 -3.22 -0.87 14.08
N ASN A 29 -3.52 0.24 14.74
CA ASN A 29 -3.67 0.35 16.19
C ASN A 29 -2.44 -0.08 17.02
N ARG A 30 -1.25 -0.16 16.41
CA ARG A 30 0.01 -0.33 17.15
C ARG A 30 0.55 1.02 17.60
N LEU A 31 0.98 1.08 18.86
CA LEU A 31 1.70 2.23 19.40
C LEU A 31 3.20 2.03 19.10
N PHE A 32 3.84 3.08 18.59
CA PHE A 32 5.28 3.16 18.41
C PHE A 32 5.83 4.28 19.28
N GLU A 33 6.93 4.03 19.98
CA GLU A 33 7.52 5.01 20.89
C GLU A 33 8.29 6.09 20.12
N THR A 34 8.89 5.71 18.98
CA THR A 34 9.64 6.62 18.11
C THR A 34 9.26 6.46 16.64
N LEU A 35 9.68 7.44 15.82
CA LEU A 35 9.54 7.36 14.36
C LEU A 35 10.44 6.29 13.75
N ASP A 36 11.58 5.99 14.37
CA ASP A 36 12.46 4.93 13.91
C ASP A 36 11.79 3.56 14.09
N ASP A 37 11.10 3.33 15.21
CA ASP A 37 10.32 2.09 15.44
C ASP A 37 9.22 1.91 14.40
N LEU A 38 8.50 3.00 14.07
CA LEU A 38 7.47 2.98 13.02
C LEU A 38 8.09 2.68 11.65
N ARG A 39 9.20 3.33 11.30
CA ARG A 39 9.88 3.13 10.01
C ARG A 39 10.33 1.69 9.85
N ASP A 40 11.00 1.15 10.87
CA ASP A 40 11.58 -0.20 10.80
C ASP A 40 10.47 -1.26 10.74
N ALA A 41 9.38 -1.06 11.48
CA ALA A 41 8.17 -1.90 11.38
C ALA A 41 7.51 -1.81 9.99
N ALA A 42 7.37 -0.60 9.43
CA ALA A 42 6.77 -0.41 8.11
C ALA A 42 7.61 -1.05 6.99
N LEU A 43 8.94 -0.87 7.02
CA LEU A 43 9.85 -1.51 6.06
C LEU A 43 9.80 -3.03 6.16
N SER A 44 9.78 -3.59 7.38
CA SER A 44 9.64 -5.03 7.58
C SER A 44 8.30 -5.59 7.05
N VAL A 45 7.23 -4.79 7.07
CA VAL A 45 5.95 -5.18 6.45
C VAL A 45 6.04 -5.10 4.93
N LEU A 46 6.63 -4.02 4.39
CA LEU A 46 6.80 -3.83 2.96
C LEU A 46 7.61 -4.96 2.29
N ASP A 47 8.57 -5.56 3.01
CA ASP A 47 9.31 -6.72 2.51
C ASP A 47 8.46 -8.00 2.37
N ARG A 48 7.27 -8.04 3.00
CA ARG A 48 6.37 -9.20 3.02
C ARG A 48 5.02 -8.97 2.34
N ILE A 49 4.69 -7.74 1.93
CA ILE A 49 3.40 -7.50 1.26
C ILE A 49 3.36 -8.20 -0.10
N GLU A 50 2.18 -8.71 -0.45
CA GLU A 50 1.93 -9.22 -1.79
C GLU A 50 1.64 -8.04 -2.70
N VAL A 51 2.54 -7.82 -3.67
CA VAL A 51 2.36 -6.75 -4.66
C VAL A 51 1.20 -7.13 -5.59
N PRO A 52 0.13 -6.32 -5.67
CA PRO A 52 -1.00 -6.62 -6.53
C PRO A 52 -0.61 -6.56 -8.00
N ASP A 53 -1.18 -7.46 -8.81
CA ASP A 53 -1.04 -7.40 -10.25
C ASP A 53 -1.77 -6.17 -10.80
N ILE A 54 -1.01 -5.25 -11.40
CA ILE A 54 -1.53 -4.00 -12.00
C ILE A 54 -2.67 -4.26 -13.00
N PHE A 55 -2.66 -5.39 -13.70
CA PHE A 55 -3.71 -5.71 -14.67
C PHE A 55 -5.08 -5.92 -14.02
N MET A 56 -5.14 -6.30 -12.74
CA MET A 56 -6.38 -6.44 -11.99
C MET A 56 -7.07 -5.09 -11.69
N TYR A 57 -6.35 -3.97 -11.88
CA TYR A 57 -6.79 -2.61 -11.56
C TYR A 57 -6.89 -1.73 -12.80
N SER A 58 -6.54 -2.25 -13.98
CA SER A 58 -6.72 -1.55 -15.25
C SER A 58 -8.13 -1.73 -15.78
N CYS A 59 -8.77 -0.64 -16.23
CA CYS A 59 -10.10 -0.65 -16.85
C CYS A 59 -10.13 -1.22 -18.29
N LEU A 60 -9.22 -2.11 -18.65
CA LEU A 60 -9.09 -2.69 -20.01
C LEU A 60 -9.71 -4.09 -20.09
#